data_AF-A0A0C2ZB30-F1
#
_entry.id   AF-A0A0C2ZB30-F1
#
_cell.length_a   1.000
_cell.length_b   1.000
_cell.length_c   1.000
_cell.angle_alpha   90.00
_cell.angle_beta   90.00
_cell.angle_gamma   90.00
#
_symmetry.space_group_name_H-M   'P 1'
#
loop_
_entity.id
_entity.type
_entity.pdbx_description
1 polymer ?
#
loop_
_entity_poly.entity_id
_entity_poly.type
_entity_poly.pdbx_seq_one_letter_code
_entity_poly.pdbx_strand_id
1 'polypeptide(L)'
;MPSNTKGDPPAYGVHPQDIHLPSTSAAVNPLTNLGFNPTNFLSFEGDYECAEFTFIIDPSLHIQEAYLPPRKDTNVDADGERMNMYVQTSKDLDLDLWIVGRKDSDVAPNPMKRTRMRVDSQEGSLTVRINAIDNIHPFSLELVSQDKPITVFIPRSFHGTVTVSSTKYGLSDNIWRNLTMLGTNGKKWMDFIGDISPVQVSGSGTGLVEWMPDELRVKTKGAATVEYVDEVKSVVSKQDETKSVISKQNEAKSVISKQDEVKSVVPKWRFFGQLRVVWGTSCGGDIQTSLLFLPMQFACVEGPQFPFI
;
A
#
# COMPACT_ATOMS: atom_id res chain seq x y z
N MET A 1 3.73 18.93 -65.83
CA MET A 1 2.68 19.12 -64.81
C MET A 1 2.18 17.74 -64.39
N PRO A 2 2.78 17.07 -63.39
CA PRO A 2 2.28 15.79 -62.89
C PRO A 2 1.27 16.04 -61.76
N SER A 3 0.08 15.48 -61.91
CA SER A 3 -1.01 15.53 -60.94
C SER A 3 -0.79 14.52 -59.82
N ASN A 4 -0.71 15.02 -58.58
CA ASN A 4 -0.77 14.25 -57.34
C ASN A 4 -2.17 13.64 -57.15
N THR A 5 -2.30 12.32 -57.17
CA THR A 5 -3.46 11.62 -56.58
C THR A 5 -3.00 10.87 -55.35
N LYS A 6 -3.34 11.49 -54.21
CA LYS A 6 -3.23 11.01 -52.83
C LYS A 6 -4.09 9.74 -52.72
N GLY A 7 -3.46 8.61 -52.41
CA GLY A 7 -4.15 7.33 -52.26
C GLY A 7 -5.00 7.32 -51.00
N ASP A 8 -6.30 7.11 -51.16
CA ASP A 8 -7.22 6.82 -50.06
C ASP A 8 -6.85 5.48 -49.39
N PRO A 9 -7.03 5.34 -48.07
CA PRO A 9 -6.80 4.08 -47.37
C PRO A 9 -7.74 3.00 -47.91
N PRO A 10 -7.30 1.73 -47.95
CA PRO A 10 -8.11 0.64 -48.50
C PRO A 10 -9.44 0.52 -47.74
N ALA A 11 -10.53 0.41 -48.49
CA ALA A 11 -11.84 0.13 -47.94
C ALA A 11 -11.79 -1.22 -47.19
N TYR A 12 -12.20 -1.21 -45.92
CA TYR A 12 -12.34 -2.42 -45.12
C TYR A 12 -13.38 -3.33 -45.80
N GLY A 13 -12.90 -4.37 -46.48
CA GLY A 13 -13.74 -5.40 -47.07
C GLY A 13 -14.55 -6.11 -45.98
N VAL A 14 -15.84 -6.30 -46.25
CA VAL A 14 -16.73 -7.13 -45.45
C VAL A 14 -16.18 -8.55 -45.47
N HIS A 15 -15.75 -9.04 -44.31
CA HIS A 15 -15.20 -10.39 -44.15
C HIS A 15 -16.35 -11.41 -44.24
N PRO A 16 -16.30 -12.40 -45.15
CA PRO A 16 -17.33 -13.43 -45.21
C PRO A 16 -17.25 -14.35 -43.99
N GLN A 17 -18.38 -14.38 -43.29
CA GLN A 17 -18.87 -15.30 -42.26
C GLN A 17 -18.09 -16.57 -41.92
N ASP A 18 -17.95 -16.75 -40.60
CA ASP A 18 -18.42 -17.90 -39.84
C ASP A 18 -18.20 -19.29 -40.45
N ILE A 19 -16.99 -19.80 -40.25
CA ILE A 19 -16.79 -21.24 -40.09
C ILE A 19 -16.61 -21.49 -38.60
N HIS A 20 -17.69 -21.91 -37.94
CA HIS A 20 -17.66 -22.46 -36.58
C HIS A 20 -16.80 -23.73 -36.58
N LEU A 21 -15.51 -23.57 -36.27
CA LEU A 21 -14.65 -24.67 -35.84
C LEU A 21 -15.11 -25.10 -34.44
N PRO A 22 -15.35 -26.39 -34.19
CA PRO A 22 -15.53 -26.88 -32.83
C PRO A 22 -14.18 -26.73 -32.10
N SER A 23 -14.05 -25.70 -31.28
CA SER A 23 -12.96 -25.55 -30.32
C SER A 23 -13.12 -26.58 -29.21
N THR A 24 -12.80 -27.84 -29.52
CA THR A 24 -12.57 -28.89 -28.53
C THR A 24 -11.09 -28.94 -28.22
N SER A 25 -10.58 -27.88 -27.61
CA SER A 25 -9.38 -27.95 -26.79
C SER A 25 -9.71 -27.22 -25.50
N ALA A 26 -9.93 -27.98 -24.42
CA ALA A 26 -9.89 -27.41 -23.09
C ALA A 26 -8.51 -26.78 -22.93
N ALA A 27 -8.45 -25.46 -23.11
CA ALA A 27 -7.24 -24.70 -22.86
C ALA A 27 -6.95 -24.88 -21.38
N VAL A 28 -5.97 -25.73 -21.08
CA VAL A 28 -5.44 -25.90 -19.73
C VAL A 28 -4.91 -24.53 -19.34
N ASN A 29 -5.66 -23.81 -18.52
CA ASN A 29 -5.27 -22.47 -18.09
C ASN A 29 -4.00 -22.64 -17.26
N PRO A 30 -2.82 -22.16 -17.70
CA PRO A 30 -1.56 -22.40 -16.99
C PRO A 30 -1.59 -21.82 -15.56
N LEU A 31 -2.55 -20.94 -15.27
CA LEU A 31 -2.81 -20.36 -13.95
C LEU A 31 -3.37 -21.36 -12.91
N THR A 32 -3.96 -22.48 -13.31
CA THR A 32 -4.65 -23.40 -12.38
C THR A 32 -3.71 -24.22 -11.48
N ASN A 33 -2.41 -24.28 -11.81
CA ASN A 33 -1.40 -25.07 -11.07
C ASN A 33 -0.57 -24.25 -10.07
N LEU A 34 -0.75 -22.93 -10.03
CA LEU A 34 -0.11 -22.10 -9.04
C LEU A 34 -0.96 -22.21 -7.77
N GLY A 35 -0.45 -22.91 -6.75
CA GLY A 35 -1.14 -23.18 -5.48
C GLY A 35 -1.54 -21.94 -4.67
N PHE A 36 -1.46 -20.74 -5.24
CA PHE A 36 -1.75 -19.46 -4.59
C PHE A 36 -3.24 -19.26 -4.37
N ASN A 37 -3.55 -18.49 -3.33
CA ASN A 37 -4.90 -17.98 -3.11
C ASN A 37 -5.16 -16.85 -4.11
N PRO A 38 -6.21 -16.94 -4.95
CA PRO A 38 -6.47 -15.91 -5.95
C PRO A 38 -6.86 -14.59 -5.27
N THR A 39 -6.12 -13.53 -5.55
CA THR A 39 -6.43 -12.16 -5.13
C THR A 39 -6.93 -11.33 -6.32
N ASN A 40 -7.59 -10.21 -6.04
CA ASN A 40 -8.04 -9.30 -7.08
C ASN A 40 -6.88 -8.48 -7.64
N PHE A 41 -6.02 -7.89 -6.78
CA PHE A 41 -5.02 -6.93 -7.26
C PHE A 41 -3.58 -7.42 -7.12
N LEU A 42 -3.20 -7.91 -5.95
CA LEU A 42 -1.81 -8.23 -5.64
C LEU A 42 -1.70 -9.50 -4.82
N SER A 43 -0.86 -10.43 -5.28
CA SER A 43 -0.41 -11.58 -4.49
C SER A 43 1.10 -11.62 -4.56
N PHE A 44 1.74 -11.63 -3.40
CA PHE A 44 3.18 -11.67 -3.27
C PHE A 44 3.56 -12.77 -2.29
N GLU A 45 4.33 -13.75 -2.76
CA GLU A 45 4.85 -14.83 -1.94
C GLU A 45 6.34 -14.99 -2.23
N GLY A 46 7.17 -14.90 -1.20
CA GLY A 46 8.60 -15.20 -1.32
C GLY A 46 9.49 -14.62 -0.22
N ASP A 47 10.75 -15.05 -0.27
CA ASP A 47 11.77 -14.77 0.74
C ASP A 47 12.67 -13.63 0.29
N TYR A 48 12.24 -12.40 0.53
CA TYR A 48 12.98 -11.20 0.15
C TYR A 48 13.77 -10.70 1.35
N GLU A 49 15.07 -10.43 1.16
CA GLU A 49 15.90 -9.85 2.20
C GLU A 49 15.42 -8.45 2.54
N CYS A 50 14.87 -8.29 3.76
CA CYS A 50 14.39 -7.04 4.36
C CYS A 50 13.76 -6.11 3.33
N ALA A 51 12.50 -6.37 3.01
CA ALA A 51 11.87 -5.71 1.89
C ALA A 51 11.09 -4.48 2.36
N GLU A 52 11.43 -3.33 1.78
CA GLU A 52 10.61 -2.12 1.84
C GLU A 52 9.76 -2.06 0.57
N PHE A 53 8.45 -2.02 0.73
CA PHE A 53 7.52 -1.91 -0.39
C PHE A 53 6.56 -0.75 -0.20
N THR A 54 6.26 -0.08 -1.32
CA THR A 54 5.17 0.90 -1.38
C THR A 54 4.16 0.46 -2.42
N PHE A 55 2.91 0.30 -2.02
CA PHE A 55 1.82 -0.08 -2.91
C PHE A 55 0.66 0.91 -2.86
N ILE A 56 -0.02 1.05 -3.98
CA ILE A 56 -1.25 1.84 -4.11
C ILE A 56 -2.36 0.88 -4.54
N ILE A 57 -3.41 0.78 -3.75
CA ILE A 57 -4.61 0.01 -4.07
C ILE A 57 -5.73 1.00 -4.40
N ASP A 58 -6.28 0.86 -5.60
CA ASP A 58 -7.55 1.48 -5.98
C ASP A 58 -8.62 0.37 -5.99
N PRO A 59 -9.44 0.25 -4.92
CA PRO A 59 -10.48 -0.77 -4.81
C PRO A 59 -11.58 -0.64 -5.88
N SER A 60 -11.59 0.49 -6.58
CA SER A 60 -12.59 0.82 -7.58
C SER A 60 -12.23 0.31 -8.97
N LEU A 61 -11.01 -0.21 -9.14
CA LEU A 61 -10.59 -0.94 -10.34
C LEU A 61 -11.36 -2.25 -10.44
N HIS A 62 -12.13 -2.39 -11.51
CA HIS A 62 -12.85 -3.61 -11.82
C HIS A 62 -12.01 -4.48 -12.76
N ILE A 63 -11.57 -5.64 -12.27
CA ILE A 63 -10.91 -6.67 -13.09
C ILE A 63 -11.99 -7.66 -13.51
N GLN A 64 -12.11 -7.90 -14.81
CA GLN A 64 -13.11 -8.82 -15.33
C GLN A 64 -12.81 -10.24 -14.84
N GLU A 65 -13.85 -10.98 -14.48
CA GLU A 65 -13.74 -12.34 -13.93
C GLU A 65 -12.96 -13.29 -14.87
N ALA A 66 -13.03 -13.07 -16.19
CA ALA A 66 -12.30 -13.84 -17.19
C ALA A 66 -10.77 -13.75 -17.05
N TYR A 67 -10.25 -12.70 -16.42
CA TYR A 67 -8.82 -12.52 -16.15
C TYR A 67 -8.40 -13.00 -14.77
N LEU A 68 -9.36 -13.36 -13.91
CA LEU A 68 -9.08 -13.80 -12.55
C LEU A 68 -8.95 -15.34 -12.51
N PRO A 69 -8.01 -15.89 -11.72
CA PRO A 69 -7.89 -17.34 -11.58
C PRO A 69 -9.21 -17.92 -11.06
N PRO A 70 -9.65 -19.10 -11.55
CA PRO A 70 -10.85 -19.76 -11.05
C PRO A 70 -10.81 -19.90 -9.53
N ARG A 71 -11.94 -19.63 -8.87
CA ARG A 71 -12.05 -19.85 -7.43
C ARG A 71 -11.98 -21.36 -7.19
N LYS A 72 -11.12 -21.81 -6.28
CA LYS A 72 -11.20 -23.20 -5.79
C LYS A 72 -12.47 -23.30 -4.97
N ASP A 73 -13.47 -24.04 -5.45
CA ASP A 73 -14.76 -24.25 -4.78
C ASP A 73 -14.63 -24.91 -3.38
N THR A 74 -13.42 -25.31 -2.98
CA THR A 74 -13.17 -26.20 -1.85
C THR A 74 -12.84 -25.52 -0.53
N ASN A 75 -12.49 -24.22 -0.52
CA ASN A 75 -12.26 -23.47 0.72
C ASN A 75 -12.83 -22.07 0.57
N VAL A 76 -14.14 -21.99 0.60
CA VAL A 76 -14.87 -20.74 0.75
C VAL A 76 -14.58 -20.25 2.18
N ASP A 77 -13.62 -19.35 2.34
CA ASP A 77 -13.65 -18.43 3.49
C ASP A 77 -15.09 -17.92 3.57
N ALA A 78 -15.68 -17.87 4.77
CA ALA A 78 -17.14 -17.82 5.00
C ALA A 78 -17.93 -16.74 4.21
N ASP A 79 -17.26 -15.78 3.58
CA ASP A 79 -17.83 -14.68 2.80
C ASP A 79 -17.68 -14.82 1.27
N GLY A 80 -16.94 -15.81 0.77
CA GLY A 80 -16.77 -16.08 -0.67
C GLY A 80 -16.10 -14.96 -1.49
N GLU A 81 -15.58 -13.89 -0.88
CA GLU A 81 -14.93 -12.79 -1.60
C GLU A 81 -13.40 -12.95 -1.66
N ARG A 82 -12.83 -12.74 -2.86
CA ARG A 82 -11.37 -12.72 -3.08
C ARG A 82 -10.72 -11.58 -2.29
N MET A 83 -9.56 -11.85 -1.69
CA MET A 83 -8.72 -10.80 -1.07
C MET A 83 -8.28 -9.79 -2.13
N ASN A 84 -8.18 -8.51 -1.77
CA ASN A 84 -7.62 -7.49 -2.65
C ASN A 84 -6.09 -7.57 -2.68
N MET A 85 -5.48 -7.87 -1.53
CA MET A 85 -4.04 -8.00 -1.38
C MET A 85 -3.68 -9.17 -0.46
N TYR A 86 -2.71 -9.97 -0.88
CA TYR A 86 -2.10 -11.02 -0.06
C TYR A 86 -0.57 -10.89 -0.16
N VAL A 87 0.09 -10.80 0.99
CA VAL A 87 1.54 -10.78 1.09
C VAL A 87 1.97 -11.85 2.07
N GLN A 88 2.88 -12.71 1.66
CA GLN A 88 3.49 -13.73 2.51
C GLN A 88 5.02 -13.70 2.32
N THR A 89 5.74 -13.62 3.43
CA THR A 89 7.20 -13.65 3.44
C THR A 89 7.74 -14.46 4.62
N SER A 90 9.00 -14.89 4.57
CA SER A 90 9.69 -15.43 5.75
C SER A 90 10.42 -14.35 6.56
N LYS A 91 10.72 -13.20 5.97
CA LYS A 91 11.64 -12.20 6.54
C LYS A 91 10.91 -10.93 7.03
N ASP A 92 11.70 -10.00 7.55
CA ASP A 92 11.22 -8.68 7.95
C ASP A 92 10.62 -7.93 6.75
N LEU A 93 9.50 -7.25 7.00
CA LEU A 93 8.75 -6.52 5.98
C LEU A 93 8.41 -5.13 6.50
N ASP A 94 8.79 -4.11 5.74
CA ASP A 94 8.28 -2.74 5.88
C ASP A 94 7.39 -2.42 4.67
N LEU A 95 6.11 -2.20 4.92
CA LEU A 95 5.10 -2.02 3.88
C LEU A 95 4.38 -0.69 4.09
N ASP A 96 4.47 0.19 3.09
CA ASP A 96 3.70 1.42 2.99
C ASP A 96 2.57 1.26 1.97
N LEU A 97 1.34 1.34 2.46
CA LEU A 97 0.14 1.08 1.67
C LEU A 97 -0.70 2.34 1.53
N TRP A 98 -1.15 2.62 0.32
CA TRP A 98 -2.04 3.74 0.00
C TRP A 98 -3.35 3.21 -0.55
N ILE A 99 -4.46 3.43 0.15
CA ILE A 99 -5.80 3.08 -0.32
C ILE A 99 -6.43 4.31 -0.93
N VAL A 100 -6.84 4.21 -2.20
CA VAL A 100 -7.44 5.29 -2.96
C VAL A 100 -8.96 5.22 -2.87
N GLY A 101 -9.57 6.27 -2.35
CA GLY A 101 -11.00 6.47 -2.31
C GLY A 101 -11.55 7.11 -3.58
N ARG A 102 -12.86 7.36 -3.63
CA ARG A 102 -13.48 8.16 -4.69
C ARG A 102 -13.95 9.49 -4.12
N LYS A 103 -13.62 10.57 -4.83
CA LYS A 103 -13.97 11.94 -4.44
C LYS A 103 -15.43 12.31 -4.74
N ASP A 104 -16.02 11.71 -5.79
CA ASP A 104 -17.24 12.22 -6.43
C ASP A 104 -18.40 11.22 -6.46
N SER A 105 -18.46 10.26 -5.53
CA SER A 105 -19.60 9.36 -5.45
C SER A 105 -20.68 9.94 -4.52
N ASP A 106 -21.63 10.69 -5.08
CA ASP A 106 -22.91 11.01 -4.40
C ASP A 106 -23.71 9.74 -4.05
N VAL A 107 -23.34 8.61 -4.65
CA VAL A 107 -23.81 7.29 -4.26
C VAL A 107 -23.04 6.87 -3.02
N ALA A 108 -23.77 6.71 -1.91
CA ALA A 108 -23.22 6.17 -0.68
C ALA A 108 -22.39 4.90 -0.99
N PRO A 109 -21.17 4.78 -0.43
CA PRO A 109 -20.34 3.60 -0.64
C PRO A 109 -21.16 2.34 -0.33
N ASN A 110 -21.12 1.35 -1.23
CA ASN A 110 -21.80 0.09 -0.95
C ASN A 110 -21.14 -0.51 0.29
N PRO A 111 -21.86 -0.65 1.42
CA PRO A 111 -21.27 -1.12 2.68
C PRO A 111 -20.65 -2.51 2.52
N MET A 112 -21.17 -3.33 1.59
CA MET A 112 -20.69 -4.68 1.33
C MET A 112 -19.33 -4.71 0.62
N LYS A 113 -18.88 -3.59 0.02
CA LYS A 113 -17.59 -3.54 -0.68
C LYS A 113 -16.51 -3.05 0.26
N ARG A 114 -15.73 -4.00 0.77
CA ARG A 114 -14.59 -3.75 1.64
C ARG A 114 -13.28 -4.10 0.95
N THR A 115 -12.24 -3.29 1.17
CA THR A 115 -10.87 -3.67 0.76
C THR A 115 -10.31 -4.68 1.76
N ARG A 116 -10.07 -5.92 1.35
CA ARG A 116 -9.56 -7.00 2.22
C ARG A 116 -8.09 -7.29 1.95
N MET A 117 -7.27 -7.27 2.99
CA MET A 117 -5.83 -7.35 2.88
C MET A 117 -5.28 -8.27 3.96
N ARG A 118 -4.32 -9.12 3.59
CA ARG A 118 -3.61 -9.97 4.53
C ARG A 118 -2.10 -9.89 4.29
N VAL A 119 -1.35 -9.72 5.38
CA VAL A 119 0.11 -9.70 5.38
C VAL A 119 0.59 -10.70 6.42
N ASP A 120 1.40 -11.64 6.00
CA ASP A 120 1.89 -12.77 6.79
C ASP A 120 3.43 -12.80 6.74
N SER A 121 4.08 -12.89 7.89
CA SER A 121 5.51 -13.17 7.98
C SER A 121 5.80 -14.36 8.90
N GLN A 122 6.49 -15.38 8.39
CA GLN A 122 6.76 -16.59 9.17
C GLN A 122 7.78 -16.33 10.28
N GLU A 123 8.90 -15.66 9.96
CA GLU A 123 10.00 -15.48 10.90
C GLU A 123 10.39 -14.01 11.10
N GLY A 124 9.77 -13.09 10.36
CA GLY A 124 10.08 -11.67 10.37
C GLY A 124 9.08 -10.81 11.13
N SER A 125 9.57 -9.64 11.52
CA SER A 125 8.78 -8.54 12.02
C SER A 125 8.01 -7.86 10.89
N LEU A 126 6.85 -7.31 11.23
CA LEU A 126 6.00 -6.57 10.30
C LEU A 126 5.92 -5.12 10.72
N THR A 127 6.24 -4.21 9.79
CA THR A 127 5.91 -2.79 9.91
C THR A 127 4.97 -2.45 8.76
N VAL A 128 3.73 -2.08 9.05
CA VAL A 128 2.72 -1.79 8.01
C VAL A 128 2.14 -0.40 8.24
N ARG A 129 2.25 0.47 7.24
CA ARG A 129 1.65 1.80 7.23
C ARG A 129 0.48 1.82 6.26
N ILE A 130 -0.66 2.32 6.70
CA ILE A 130 -1.84 2.50 5.86
C ILE A 130 -2.15 3.98 5.77
N ASN A 131 -2.15 4.47 4.55
CA ASN A 131 -2.55 5.81 4.19
C ASN A 131 -3.88 5.73 3.43
N ALA A 132 -4.75 6.70 3.68
CA ALA A 132 -6.01 6.86 2.98
C ALA A 132 -5.96 8.14 2.15
N ILE A 133 -6.35 8.05 0.88
CA ILE A 133 -6.55 9.20 0.00
C ILE A 133 -8.05 9.32 -0.26
N ASP A 134 -8.61 10.51 -0.02
CA ASP A 134 -10.05 10.80 -0.15
C ASP A 134 -10.93 9.87 0.72
N ASN A 135 -12.21 9.74 0.36
CA ASN A 135 -13.17 8.90 1.06
C ASN A 135 -13.01 7.43 0.63
N ILE A 136 -12.22 6.69 1.40
CA ILE A 136 -12.07 5.24 1.22
C ILE A 136 -13.30 4.49 1.73
N HIS A 137 -13.62 3.36 1.09
CA HIS A 137 -14.55 2.40 1.68
C HIS A 137 -13.89 1.76 2.91
N PRO A 138 -14.68 1.21 3.86
CA PRO A 138 -14.13 0.44 4.95
C PRO A 138 -13.16 -0.64 4.46
N PHE A 139 -12.15 -0.95 5.25
CA PHE A 139 -11.17 -1.98 4.92
C PHE A 139 -10.98 -3.00 6.04
N SER A 140 -10.50 -4.19 5.69
CA SER A 140 -10.04 -5.21 6.64
C SER A 140 -8.58 -5.51 6.38
N LEU A 141 -7.77 -5.38 7.42
CA LEU A 141 -6.37 -5.76 7.43
C LEU A 141 -6.13 -6.87 8.46
N GLU A 142 -5.58 -7.99 8.00
CA GLU A 142 -5.07 -9.04 8.87
C GLU A 142 -3.54 -9.12 8.78
N LEU A 143 -2.88 -8.94 9.92
CA LEU A 143 -1.43 -9.05 10.09
C LEU A 143 -1.11 -10.30 10.92
N VAL A 144 -0.24 -11.16 10.40
CA VAL A 144 0.17 -12.39 11.08
C VAL A 144 1.69 -12.47 11.12
N SER A 145 2.24 -12.68 12.31
CA SER A 145 3.63 -13.05 12.51
C SER A 145 3.70 -14.14 13.56
N GLN A 146 4.63 -15.09 13.48
CA GLN A 146 4.68 -16.17 14.48
C GLN A 146 5.06 -15.62 15.86
N ASP A 147 6.29 -15.11 15.98
CA ASP A 147 6.86 -14.72 17.28
C ASP A 147 7.52 -13.33 17.25
N LYS A 148 7.47 -12.61 16.12
CA LYS A 148 8.13 -11.31 15.97
C LYS A 148 7.18 -10.14 16.21
N PRO A 149 7.73 -8.96 16.51
CA PRO A 149 6.92 -7.76 16.68
C PRO A 149 6.14 -7.39 15.41
N ILE A 150 4.93 -6.87 15.61
CA ILE A 150 4.13 -6.24 14.57
C ILE A 150 3.89 -4.78 14.99
N THR A 151 4.22 -3.85 14.12
CA THR A 151 3.88 -2.43 14.26
C THR A 151 2.98 -2.05 13.10
N VAL A 152 1.80 -1.49 13.42
CA VAL A 152 0.85 -1.04 12.40
C VAL A 152 0.51 0.42 12.62
N PHE A 153 0.56 1.18 11.53
CA PHE A 153 0.19 2.58 11.48
C PHE A 153 -1.10 2.70 10.66
N ILE A 154 -2.17 3.17 11.29
CA ILE A 154 -3.50 3.31 10.66
C ILE A 154 -3.80 4.78 10.34
N PRO A 155 -4.65 5.07 9.34
CA PRO A 155 -5.08 6.44 9.09
C PRO A 155 -6.02 6.94 10.19
N ARG A 156 -6.07 8.25 10.41
CA ARG A 156 -7.02 8.89 11.35
C ARG A 156 -8.49 8.65 10.98
N SER A 157 -8.75 8.36 9.72
CA SER A 157 -10.07 8.00 9.22
C SER A 157 -10.51 6.58 9.61
N PHE A 158 -9.64 5.78 10.23
CA PHE A 158 -10.00 4.43 10.69
C PHE A 158 -11.09 4.50 11.77
N HIS A 159 -12.23 3.87 11.48
CA HIS A 159 -13.37 3.78 12.40
C HIS A 159 -13.84 2.33 12.46
N GLY A 160 -13.37 1.58 13.47
CA GLY A 160 -13.67 0.18 13.49
C GLY A 160 -13.00 -0.63 14.58
N THR A 161 -13.09 -1.95 14.41
CA THR A 161 -12.65 -2.90 15.42
C THR A 161 -11.16 -3.22 15.29
N VAL A 162 -10.49 -3.28 16.43
CA VAL A 162 -9.10 -3.70 16.54
C VAL A 162 -9.04 -4.95 17.41
N THR A 163 -8.69 -6.07 16.80
CA THR A 163 -8.50 -7.35 17.48
C THR A 163 -7.02 -7.71 17.49
N VAL A 164 -6.43 -7.77 18.67
CA VAL A 164 -5.00 -8.08 18.82
C VAL A 164 -4.85 -9.34 19.64
N SER A 165 -4.22 -10.36 19.07
CA SER A 165 -3.75 -11.55 19.77
C SER A 165 -2.24 -11.47 19.89
N SER A 166 -1.71 -11.16 21.07
CA SER A 166 -0.30 -10.82 21.30
C SER A 166 0.18 -11.19 22.71
N THR A 167 1.49 -11.27 22.96
CA THR A 167 1.99 -11.34 24.36
C THR A 167 2.05 -9.96 25.00
N LYS A 168 2.31 -8.93 24.20
CA LYS A 168 2.33 -7.53 24.62
C LYS A 168 1.56 -6.68 23.62
N TYR A 169 0.67 -5.84 24.12
CA TYR A 169 -0.12 -4.93 23.31
C TYR A 169 0.21 -3.49 23.72
N GLY A 170 0.66 -2.70 22.75
CA GLY A 170 0.98 -1.29 22.88
C GLY A 170 0.08 -0.45 21.97
N LEU A 171 -0.33 0.70 22.48
CA LEU A 171 -1.12 1.70 21.78
C LEU A 171 -0.45 3.06 21.98
N SER A 172 -0.51 3.91 20.96
CA SER A 172 -0.13 5.31 21.15
C SER A 172 -1.14 6.05 22.04
N ASP A 173 -0.71 7.14 22.68
CA ASP A 173 -1.59 7.99 23.49
C ASP A 173 -2.77 8.54 22.68
N ASN A 174 -2.55 8.81 21.40
CA ASN A 174 -3.58 9.31 20.51
C ASN A 174 -4.63 8.24 20.17
N ILE A 175 -4.21 7.00 19.93
CA ILE A 175 -5.13 5.87 19.72
C ILE A 175 -5.93 5.65 21.01
N TRP A 176 -5.26 5.64 22.16
CA TRP A 176 -5.89 5.41 23.46
C TRP A 176 -7.04 6.37 23.77
N ARG A 177 -6.91 7.65 23.39
CA ARG A 177 -7.97 8.66 23.61
C ARG A 177 -9.23 8.43 22.78
N ASN A 178 -9.12 7.75 21.65
CA ASN A 178 -10.24 7.48 20.73
C ASN A 178 -10.74 6.04 20.82
N LEU A 179 -10.28 5.29 21.82
CA LEU A 179 -10.52 3.86 21.96
C LEU A 179 -11.64 3.57 22.96
N THR A 180 -12.53 2.67 22.56
CA THR A 180 -13.51 2.03 23.43
C THR A 180 -13.13 0.56 23.58
N MET A 181 -12.75 0.14 24.78
CA MET A 181 -12.40 -1.26 25.06
C MET A 181 -13.68 -2.12 25.01
N LEU A 182 -13.72 -3.11 24.12
CA LEU A 182 -14.85 -4.02 23.96
C LEU A 182 -14.71 -5.27 24.84
N GLY A 183 -13.47 -5.72 25.06
CA GLY A 183 -13.19 -6.82 25.96
C GLY A 183 -11.79 -7.39 25.85
N THR A 184 -11.45 -8.24 26.82
CA THR A 184 -10.17 -8.94 26.87
C THR A 184 -10.40 -10.39 27.23
N ASN A 185 -9.81 -11.31 26.45
CA ASN A 185 -9.83 -12.75 26.74
C ASN A 185 -8.41 -13.30 26.68
N GLY A 186 -7.77 -13.42 27.84
CA GLY A 186 -6.39 -13.90 27.95
C GLY A 186 -5.41 -12.99 27.19
N LYS A 187 -4.77 -13.53 26.14
CA LYS A 187 -3.82 -12.83 25.27
C LYS A 187 -4.47 -12.16 24.06
N LYS A 188 -5.79 -12.00 24.10
CA LYS A 188 -6.59 -11.38 23.03
C LYS A 188 -7.28 -10.12 23.57
N TRP A 189 -6.99 -8.99 22.95
CA TRP A 189 -7.65 -7.71 23.17
C TRP A 189 -8.60 -7.41 22.02
N MET A 190 -9.76 -6.84 22.35
CA MET A 190 -10.76 -6.41 21.39
C MET A 190 -11.16 -4.99 21.76
N ASP A 191 -10.87 -4.06 20.87
CA ASP A 191 -11.13 -2.64 21.03
C ASP A 191 -11.89 -2.11 19.82
N PHE A 192 -12.47 -0.92 19.97
CA PHE A 192 -13.06 -0.15 18.90
C PHE A 192 -12.41 1.24 18.87
N ILE A 193 -11.95 1.69 17.71
CA ILE A 193 -11.38 3.02 17.52
C ILE A 193 -12.40 3.86 16.76
N GLY A 194 -12.70 5.05 17.26
CA GLY A 194 -13.63 6.00 16.64
C GLY A 194 -14.98 6.07 17.34
N ASP A 195 -15.96 6.70 16.68
CA ASP A 195 -17.31 6.86 17.20
C ASP A 195 -18.20 5.63 16.94
N ILE A 196 -18.70 5.02 18.01
CA ILE A 196 -19.60 3.84 17.97
C ILE A 196 -21.09 4.21 17.87
N SER A 197 -21.45 5.51 17.97
CA SER A 197 -22.84 5.98 17.94
C SER A 197 -23.64 5.49 16.72
N PRO A 198 -23.07 5.44 15.49
CA PRO A 198 -23.80 4.95 14.31
C PRO A 198 -24.29 3.50 14.44
N VAL A 199 -23.60 2.66 15.21
CA VAL A 199 -23.90 1.23 15.39
C VAL A 199 -25.20 1.02 16.17
N GLN A 200 -25.53 1.93 17.09
CA GLN A 200 -26.68 1.78 17.99
C GLN A 200 -28.03 2.07 17.31
N VAL A 201 -28.02 2.79 16.18
CA VAL A 201 -29.25 3.23 15.50
C VAL A 201 -29.77 2.18 14.50
N SER A 202 -28.92 1.29 13.99
CA SER A 202 -29.30 0.27 12.98
C SER A 202 -30.13 -0.91 13.53
N GLY A 203 -30.38 -0.97 14.84
CA GLY A 203 -31.24 -2.00 15.46
C GLY A 203 -32.75 -1.79 15.29
N SER A 204 -33.18 -0.69 14.68
CA SER A 204 -34.61 -0.34 14.50
C SER A 204 -35.05 -0.50 13.05
N GLY A 205 -35.41 -1.74 12.66
CA GLY A 205 -36.40 -2.20 11.66
C GLY A 205 -36.68 -1.44 10.35
N THR A 206 -35.96 -0.37 10.03
CA THR A 206 -36.05 0.43 8.83
C THR A 206 -34.78 0.12 8.04
N GLY A 207 -34.90 -0.10 6.73
CA GLY A 207 -33.83 -0.62 5.85
C GLY A 207 -32.62 0.30 5.65
N LEU A 208 -32.08 0.85 6.74
CA LEU A 208 -30.82 1.55 6.82
C LEU A 208 -29.69 0.54 6.62
N VAL A 209 -28.93 0.79 5.56
CA VAL A 209 -27.60 0.26 5.23
C VAL A 209 -26.88 -0.21 6.49
N GLU A 210 -26.66 -1.52 6.60
CA GLU A 210 -25.86 -2.14 7.66
C GLU A 210 -24.47 -1.51 7.65
N TRP A 211 -24.17 -0.72 8.68
CA TRP A 211 -22.89 -0.03 8.77
C TRP A 211 -21.79 -1.07 8.99
N MET A 212 -20.81 -1.11 8.09
CA MET A 212 -19.66 -2.01 8.19
C MET A 212 -18.42 -1.20 8.64
N PRO A 213 -17.92 -1.39 9.87
CA PRO A 213 -16.73 -0.71 10.38
C PRO A 213 -15.47 -1.04 9.58
N ASP A 214 -14.37 -0.35 9.82
CA ASP A 214 -13.04 -0.89 9.53
C ASP A 214 -12.71 -2.09 10.44
N GLU A 215 -11.76 -2.92 10.02
CA GLU A 215 -11.31 -4.07 10.81
C GLU A 215 -9.80 -4.23 10.74
N LEU A 216 -9.16 -4.24 11.90
CA LEU A 216 -7.75 -4.54 12.06
C LEU A 216 -7.60 -5.78 12.94
N ARG A 217 -6.96 -6.82 12.40
CA ARG A 217 -6.66 -8.05 13.12
C ARG A 217 -5.15 -8.25 13.15
N VAL A 218 -4.57 -8.31 14.34
CA VAL A 218 -3.13 -8.54 14.52
C VAL A 218 -2.96 -9.83 15.31
N LYS A 219 -2.17 -10.76 14.78
CA LYS A 219 -1.85 -12.04 15.43
C LYS A 219 -0.34 -12.21 15.49
N THR A 220 0.19 -12.25 16.70
CA THR A 220 1.60 -12.56 16.95
C THR A 220 1.80 -13.15 18.35
N LYS A 221 2.87 -13.90 18.60
CA LYS A 221 3.35 -14.13 19.98
C LYS A 221 4.36 -13.08 20.43
N GLY A 222 4.84 -12.22 19.52
CA GLY A 222 5.67 -11.06 19.81
C GLY A 222 4.87 -9.91 20.43
N ALA A 223 5.40 -8.69 20.32
CA ALA A 223 4.68 -7.47 20.70
C ALA A 223 3.87 -6.93 19.52
N ALA A 224 2.69 -6.39 19.77
CA ALA A 224 1.86 -5.72 18.79
C ALA A 224 1.70 -4.25 19.19
N THR A 225 1.99 -3.34 18.27
CA THR A 225 1.88 -1.89 18.49
C THR A 225 1.00 -1.26 17.41
N VAL A 226 0.02 -0.45 17.82
CA VAL A 226 -0.87 0.30 16.92
C VAL A 226 -0.71 1.80 17.17
N GLU A 227 -0.48 2.56 16.10
CA GLU A 227 -0.28 4.01 16.11
C GLU A 227 -1.04 4.63 14.92
N TYR A 228 -1.30 5.94 14.91
CA TYR A 228 -1.71 6.60 13.65
C TYR A 228 -0.49 6.92 12.78
N VAL A 229 -0.68 6.87 11.46
CA VAL A 229 0.37 7.10 10.46
C VAL A 229 0.95 8.52 10.48
N ASP A 230 0.17 9.49 10.95
CA ASP A 230 0.56 10.90 11.06
C ASP A 230 1.11 11.27 12.44
N GLU A 231 1.29 10.30 13.35
CA GLU A 231 1.84 10.59 14.67
C GLU A 231 3.31 10.94 14.58
N VAL A 232 3.60 12.23 14.74
CA VAL A 232 4.95 12.69 15.00
C VAL A 232 5.34 12.21 16.39
N LYS A 233 6.19 11.19 16.48
CA LYS A 233 6.92 10.89 17.71
C LYS A 233 7.80 12.10 18.02
N SER A 234 7.28 13.02 18.85
CA SER A 234 8.10 14.10 19.38
C SER A 234 9.30 13.44 20.03
N VAL A 235 10.50 13.70 19.50
CA VAL A 235 11.76 13.19 20.04
C VAL A 235 12.00 13.85 21.38
N VAL A 236 11.24 13.46 22.40
CA VAL A 236 11.49 13.78 23.80
C VAL A 236 12.21 12.57 24.38
N SER A 237 13.42 12.33 23.87
CA SER A 237 14.39 11.52 24.59
C SER A 237 15.78 12.14 24.39
N LYS A 238 16.45 12.43 25.51
CA LYS A 238 17.85 12.87 25.69
C LYS A 238 18.20 14.36 25.76
N GLN A 239 17.30 15.27 26.12
CA GLN A 239 17.71 16.64 26.48
C GLN A 239 18.17 16.81 27.95
N ASP A 240 17.99 15.80 28.82
CA ASP A 240 18.49 15.85 30.20
C ASP A 240 19.93 15.34 30.38
N GLU A 241 20.52 14.64 29.41
CA GLU A 241 21.95 14.29 29.46
C GLU A 241 22.86 15.30 28.74
N THR A 242 22.32 16.16 27.86
CA THR A 242 23.12 17.13 27.10
C THR A 242 23.31 18.48 27.79
N LYS A 243 22.53 18.80 28.84
CA LYS A 243 22.85 19.92 29.75
C LYS A 243 24.09 19.66 30.63
N SER A 244 24.45 18.39 30.84
CA SER A 244 25.65 17.99 31.59
C SER A 244 26.95 18.15 30.77
N VAL A 245 26.86 18.05 29.44
CA VAL A 245 28.05 18.12 28.57
C VAL A 245 28.38 19.56 28.13
N ILE A 246 27.38 20.44 28.02
CA ILE A 246 27.60 21.84 27.62
C ILE A 246 28.29 22.67 28.72
N SER A 247 28.23 22.26 29.99
CA SER A 247 28.97 22.94 31.08
C SER A 247 30.47 22.64 31.10
N LYS A 248 30.96 21.68 30.30
CA LYS A 248 32.41 21.36 30.20
C LYS A 248 33.09 21.81 28.90
N GLN A 249 32.34 22.32 27.92
CA GLN A 249 32.89 22.70 26.61
C GLN A 249 33.23 24.20 26.48
N ASN A 250 32.94 25.01 27.50
CA ASN A 250 33.24 26.44 27.49
C ASN A 250 34.69 26.79 27.90
N GLU A 251 35.53 25.80 28.21
CA GLU A 251 36.96 26.01 28.50
C GLU A 251 37.89 25.68 27.33
N ALA A 252 37.38 25.09 26.23
CA ALA A 252 38.19 24.64 25.10
C ALA A 252 37.97 25.40 23.78
N LYS A 253 37.29 26.56 23.81
CA LYS A 253 36.98 27.36 22.60
C LYS A 253 37.90 28.57 22.35
N SER A 254 39.06 28.68 23.01
CA SER A 254 40.00 29.79 22.76
C SER A 254 41.07 29.53 21.68
N VAL A 255 41.11 28.36 21.03
CA VAL A 255 42.32 27.97 20.24
C VAL A 255 42.10 27.71 18.74
N ILE A 256 40.89 27.75 18.16
CA ILE A 256 40.74 27.51 16.71
C ILE A 256 39.95 28.64 16.06
N SER A 257 40.64 29.77 15.92
CA SER A 257 40.35 30.84 14.95
C SER A 257 41.52 30.86 13.98
N LYS A 258 41.27 30.34 12.77
CA LYS A 258 41.91 30.65 11.46
C LYS A 258 41.81 29.43 10.53
N GLN A 259 41.54 29.71 9.26
CA GLN A 259 41.39 28.82 8.09
C GLN A 259 39.98 28.23 7.89
N ASP A 260 39.38 28.26 6.71
CA ASP A 260 39.70 28.92 5.44
C ASP A 260 38.40 29.03 4.64
N GLU A 261 38.29 30.12 3.88
CA GLU A 261 37.22 30.45 2.95
C GLU A 261 37.49 29.77 1.61
N VAL A 262 36.69 28.77 1.18
CA VAL A 262 36.64 28.39 -0.25
C VAL A 262 35.20 28.11 -0.67
N LYS A 263 34.75 28.94 -1.60
CA LYS A 263 33.46 28.91 -2.31
C LYS A 263 33.44 27.72 -3.27
N SER A 264 32.36 26.93 -3.28
CA SER A 264 32.07 26.01 -4.39
C SER A 264 30.71 26.31 -5.01
N VAL A 265 30.75 26.39 -6.34
CA VAL A 265 29.68 26.71 -7.27
C VAL A 265 28.89 25.44 -7.56
N VAL A 266 27.57 25.46 -7.41
CA VAL A 266 26.66 24.37 -7.81
C VAL A 266 25.74 24.88 -8.91
N PRO A 267 25.63 24.21 -10.08
CA PRO A 267 24.66 24.58 -11.10
C PRO A 267 23.25 24.11 -10.73
N LYS A 268 22.30 25.02 -10.90
CA LYS A 268 20.87 24.85 -10.63
C LYS A 268 20.18 24.22 -11.84
N TRP A 269 19.76 22.97 -11.73
CA TRP A 269 18.89 22.32 -12.72
C TRP A 269 17.43 22.63 -12.41
N ARG A 270 16.66 23.09 -13.41
CA ARG A 270 15.19 23.12 -13.37
C ARG A 270 14.68 22.02 -14.27
N PHE A 271 13.93 21.08 -13.69
CA PHE A 271 13.14 20.11 -14.42
C PHE A 271 11.70 20.64 -14.52
N PHE A 272 11.13 20.65 -15.73
CA PHE A 272 9.71 20.77 -15.96
C PHE A 272 9.22 19.46 -16.58
N GLY A 273 8.33 18.77 -15.87
CA GLY A 273 7.72 17.52 -16.30
C GLY A 273 7.26 16.70 -15.10
N GLN A 274 5.99 16.30 -15.07
CA GLN A 274 5.43 15.49 -14.00
C GLN A 274 5.84 14.04 -14.22
N LEU A 275 6.84 13.60 -13.45
CA LEU A 275 7.38 12.25 -13.45
C LEU A 275 6.75 11.48 -12.28
N ARG A 276 5.96 10.43 -12.53
CA ARG A 276 5.65 9.43 -11.50
C ARG A 276 6.72 8.34 -11.59
N VAL A 277 7.60 8.32 -10.60
CA VAL A 277 8.59 7.25 -10.39
C VAL A 277 8.09 6.40 -9.23
N VAL A 278 8.00 5.10 -9.43
CA VAL A 278 7.89 4.12 -8.34
C VAL A 278 9.31 3.69 -8.01
N TRP A 279 9.75 3.94 -6.77
CA TRP A 279 11.06 3.53 -6.27
C TRP A 279 10.88 2.26 -5.45
N GLY A 280 11.72 1.26 -5.68
CA GLY A 280 11.98 0.18 -4.73
C GLY A 280 13.48 0.15 -4.49
N THR A 281 13.91 0.38 -3.26
CA THR A 281 15.32 0.25 -2.87
C THR A 281 15.50 -1.04 -2.10
N SER A 282 16.38 -1.92 -2.60
CA SER A 282 16.84 -3.09 -1.85
C SER A 282 17.99 -2.66 -0.94
N CYS A 283 17.87 -2.93 0.36
CA CYS A 283 18.92 -2.70 1.33
C CYS A 283 19.95 -3.83 1.27
N GLY A 284 20.94 -3.68 0.39
CA GLY A 284 22.11 -4.54 0.31
C GLY A 284 22.99 -4.01 -0.79
N GLY A 285 24.20 -3.56 -0.46
CA GLY A 285 25.07 -2.79 -1.34
C GLY A 285 25.44 -3.53 -2.63
N ASP A 286 24.61 -3.34 -3.66
CA ASP A 286 24.95 -3.27 -5.08
C ASP A 286 23.69 -2.82 -5.83
N ILE A 287 23.75 -1.66 -6.48
CA ILE A 287 22.61 -1.05 -7.17
C ILE A 287 22.40 -1.80 -8.49
N GLN A 288 21.48 -2.77 -8.53
CA GLN A 288 20.89 -3.22 -9.78
C GLN A 288 19.51 -2.58 -9.98
N THR A 289 19.48 -1.56 -10.84
CA THR A 289 18.26 -0.91 -11.30
C THR A 289 17.65 -1.71 -12.45
N SER A 290 16.49 -2.32 -12.24
CA SER A 290 15.71 -2.91 -13.35
C SER A 290 14.56 -1.98 -13.71
N LEU A 291 14.73 -1.23 -14.80
CA LEU A 291 13.68 -0.40 -15.40
C LEU A 291 12.80 -1.26 -16.33
N LEU A 292 11.53 -1.43 -16.01
CA LEU A 292 10.54 -1.89 -16.98
C LEU A 292 10.05 -0.67 -17.79
N PHE A 293 10.61 -0.49 -18.98
CA PHE A 293 10.14 0.50 -19.95
C PHE A 293 8.89 -0.03 -20.68
N LEU A 294 7.77 0.69 -20.56
CA LEU A 294 6.75 0.68 -21.60
C LEU A 294 7.25 1.57 -22.76
N PRO A 295 7.21 1.13 -24.03
CA PRO A 295 7.71 1.93 -25.14
C PRO A 295 6.76 3.11 -25.42
N MET A 296 7.21 4.32 -25.11
CA MET A 296 6.65 5.57 -25.65
C MET A 296 7.54 6.03 -26.82
N GLN A 297 6.97 6.09 -28.02
CA GLN A 297 7.64 6.67 -29.18
C GLN A 297 7.72 8.19 -29.04
N PHE A 298 8.92 8.76 -29.12
CA PHE A 298 9.14 10.19 -29.27
C PHE A 298 9.74 10.47 -30.65
N ALA A 299 9.08 11.32 -31.43
CA ALA A 299 9.62 11.88 -32.66
C ALA A 299 10.57 13.04 -32.33
N CYS A 300 11.81 12.96 -32.79
CA CYS A 300 12.75 14.09 -32.74
C CYS A 300 12.47 15.04 -33.91
N VAL A 301 12.24 16.32 -33.61
CA VAL A 301 12.25 17.40 -34.60
C VAL A 301 13.56 18.16 -34.41
N GLU A 302 14.47 18.05 -35.39
CA GLU A 302 15.72 18.82 -35.42
C GLU A 302 15.45 20.26 -35.85
N GLY A 303 15.89 21.22 -35.04
CA GLY A 303 15.95 22.65 -35.37
C GLY A 303 17.37 23.08 -35.74
N PRO A 304 17.56 24.13 -36.57
CA PRO A 304 18.78 24.36 -37.31
C PRO A 304 19.92 24.94 -36.48
N GLN A 305 21.14 24.45 -36.75
CA GLN A 305 22.40 24.99 -36.24
C GLN A 305 22.77 26.29 -36.97
N PHE A 306 23.11 27.34 -36.20
CA PHE A 306 23.82 28.51 -36.71
C PHE A 306 25.35 28.32 -36.50
N PRO A 307 26.19 28.60 -37.52
CA PRO A 307 27.63 28.60 -37.36
C PRO A 307 28.13 29.94 -36.81
N PHE A 308 29.10 29.87 -35.90
CA PHE A 308 29.94 31.00 -35.52
C PHE A 308 31.09 31.15 -36.51
N ILE A 309 31.23 32.35 -37.09
CA ILE A 309 32.51 33.02 -37.35
C ILE A 309 32.37 34.43 -36.80
#